data_AF-A0A929EEA5-F1
#
_entry.id   AF-A0A929EEA5-F1
#
_cell.length_a   1.000
_cell.length_b   1.000
_cell.length_c   1.000
_cell.angle_alpha   90.00
_cell.angle_beta   90.00
_cell.angle_gamma   90.00
#
_symmetry.space_group_name_H-M   'P 1'
#
loop_
_entity.id
_entity.type
_entity.pdbx_description
1 polymer ?
#
loop_
_entity_poly.entity_id
_entity_poly.type
_entity_poly.pdbx_seq_one_letter_code
_entity_poly.pdbx_strand_id
1 'polypeptide(L)'
;MKEVPVIEMEPNADTKRVRHLSFEEYHRLLDCCDEWLKGIVTVAAWTGLRQGNILNLRRDQVNLVAQTISIDGTEIKNGENLILPLS
;
A
#
# COMPACT_ATOMS: atom_id res chain seq x y z
N MET A 1 -7.62 37.85 16.49
CA MET A 1 -6.93 36.93 15.57
C MET A 1 -5.57 36.64 16.17
N LYS A 2 -5.22 35.38 16.39
CA LYS A 2 -3.91 34.99 16.96
C LYS A 2 -2.99 34.74 15.77
N GLU A 3 -1.95 35.57 15.60
CA GLU A 3 -0.95 35.35 14.55
C GLU A 3 -0.24 34.02 14.80
N VAL A 4 -0.35 33.14 13.82
CA VAL A 4 0.30 31.83 13.82
C VAL A 4 1.72 32.05 13.31
N PRO A 5 2.76 31.55 13.99
CA PRO A 5 4.13 31.76 13.56
C PRO A 5 4.37 31.10 12.19
N VAL A 6 5.08 31.80 11.32
CA VAL A 6 5.58 31.25 10.05
C VAL A 6 6.64 30.21 10.41
N ILE A 7 6.30 28.94 10.18
CA ILE A 7 7.24 27.83 10.32
C ILE A 7 7.99 27.75 8.98
N GLU A 8 9.26 28.16 8.95
CA GLU A 8 10.13 27.82 7.83
C GLU A 8 10.25 26.29 7.81
N MET A 9 9.59 25.66 6.84
CA MET A 9 9.82 24.25 6.56
C MET A 9 11.20 24.16 5.93
N GLU A 10 12.16 23.61 6.68
CA GLU A 10 13.39 23.05 6.11
C GLU A 10 12.97 22.23 4.87
N PRO A 11 13.48 22.54 3.66
CA PRO A 11 13.14 21.77 2.47
C PRO A 11 13.62 20.35 2.69
N ASN A 12 12.68 19.47 3.06
CA ASN A 12 12.84 18.06 3.40
C ASN A 12 14.25 17.53 3.20
N ALA A 13 15.00 17.46 4.31
CA ALA A 13 16.27 16.78 4.33
C ALA A 13 16.11 15.36 3.79
N ASP A 14 16.86 15.11 2.72
CA ASP A 14 17.06 13.83 2.03
C ASP A 14 15.91 13.36 1.13
N THR A 15 15.95 13.82 -0.13
CA THR A 15 15.37 13.18 -1.32
C THR A 15 16.00 11.80 -1.53
N LYS A 16 15.90 10.90 -0.54
CA LYS A 16 16.40 9.53 -0.63
C LYS A 16 15.80 8.93 -1.88
N ARG A 17 16.68 8.62 -2.84
CA ARG A 17 16.32 8.05 -4.14
C ARG A 17 15.35 6.90 -3.90
N VAL A 18 14.10 7.08 -4.31
CA VAL A 18 13.10 6.02 -4.30
C VAL A 18 13.68 4.88 -5.13
N ARG A 19 14.02 3.77 -4.47
CA ARG A 19 14.51 2.56 -5.09
C ARG A 19 13.39 1.52 -5.07
N HIS A 20 13.13 0.91 -6.21
CA HIS A 20 12.23 -0.23 -6.33
C HIS A 20 13.03 -1.55 -6.30
N LEU A 21 12.38 -2.63 -5.86
CA LEU A 21 12.95 -3.96 -5.95
C LEU A 21 12.98 -4.41 -7.41
N SER A 22 14.06 -5.08 -7.82
CA SER A 22 14.01 -5.87 -9.06
C SER A 22 13.13 -7.12 -8.87
N PHE A 23 12.74 -7.78 -9.96
CA PHE A 23 12.03 -9.06 -9.88
C PHE A 23 12.82 -10.13 -9.11
N GLU A 24 14.14 -10.19 -9.31
CA GLU A 24 15.02 -11.10 -8.58
C GLU A 24 15.00 -10.80 -7.07
N GLU A 25 15.05 -9.52 -6.70
CA GLU A 25 15.01 -9.10 -5.29
C GLU A 25 13.64 -9.38 -4.65
N TYR A 26 12.55 -9.23 -5.41
CA TYR A 26 11.22 -9.61 -4.97
C TYR A 26 11.11 -11.12 -4.69
N HIS A 27 11.61 -11.97 -5.58
CA HIS A 27 11.62 -13.42 -5.35
C HIS A 27 12.47 -13.79 -4.14
N ARG A 28 13.67 -13.21 -4.02
CA ARG A 28 14.51 -13.39 -2.83
C ARG A 28 13.83 -12.93 -1.54
N LEU A 29 13.05 -11.85 -1.59
CA LEU A 29 12.26 -11.39 -0.45
C LEU A 29 11.20 -12.45 -0.06
N LEU A 30 10.46 -12.97 -1.04
CA LEU A 30 9.44 -14.00 -0.80
C LEU A 30 10.02 -15.30 -0.26
N ASP A 31 11.20 -15.72 -0.72
CA ASP A 31 11.88 -16.93 -0.24
C ASP A 31 12.29 -16.81 1.23
N CYS A 32 12.59 -15.60 1.68
CA CYS A 32 12.91 -15.28 3.07
C CYS A 32 11.67 -15.05 3.95
N CYS A 33 10.47 -14.92 3.36
CA CYS A 33 9.24 -14.69 4.13
C CYS A 33 8.73 -15.97 4.76
N ASP A 34 8.25 -15.86 6.00
CA ASP A 34 7.38 -16.87 6.59
C ASP A 34 6.13 -17.08 5.71
N GLU A 35 5.58 -18.29 5.75
CA GLU A 35 4.45 -18.69 4.89
C GLU A 35 3.24 -17.75 5.01
N TRP A 36 2.93 -17.30 6.23
CA TRP A 36 1.82 -16.36 6.49
C TRP A 36 2.07 -14.96 5.91
N LEU A 37 3.33 -14.56 5.72
CA LEU A 37 3.73 -13.24 5.25
C LEU A 37 3.77 -13.15 3.72
N LYS A 38 4.05 -14.27 3.03
CA LYS A 38 4.13 -14.32 1.55
C LYS A 38 2.88 -13.78 0.87
N GLY A 39 1.70 -14.11 1.37
CA GLY A 39 0.44 -13.60 0.83
C GLY A 39 0.32 -12.08 0.94
N ILE A 40 0.71 -11.53 2.10
CA ILE A 40 0.68 -10.09 2.37
C ILE A 40 1.65 -9.35 1.44
N VAL A 41 2.89 -9.86 1.30
CA VAL A 41 3.92 -9.27 0.45
C VAL A 41 3.53 -9.34 -1.03
N THR A 42 2.95 -10.45 -1.47
CA THR A 42 2.43 -10.62 -2.83
C THR A 42 1.36 -9.57 -3.13
N VAL A 43 0.36 -9.41 -2.24
CA VAL A 43 -0.68 -8.38 -2.42
C VAL A 43 -0.04 -6.98 -2.45
N ALA A 44 0.89 -6.67 -1.56
CA ALA A 44 1.57 -5.37 -1.54
C ALA A 44 2.29 -5.07 -2.86
N ALA A 45 3.01 -6.06 -3.41
CA ALA A 45 3.79 -5.91 -4.63
C ALA A 45 2.91 -5.70 -5.88
N TRP A 46 1.79 -6.42 -5.98
CA TRP A 46 0.94 -6.38 -7.17
C TRP A 46 -0.14 -5.31 -7.15
N THR A 47 -0.62 -4.92 -5.96
CA THR A 47 -1.75 -3.98 -5.83
C THR A 47 -1.32 -2.57 -5.44
N GLY A 48 -0.11 -2.40 -4.89
CA GLY A 48 0.38 -1.12 -4.39
C GLY A 48 -0.42 -0.56 -3.20
N LEU A 49 -1.24 -1.39 -2.56
CA LEU A 49 -2.01 -0.99 -1.38
C LEU A 49 -1.09 -0.59 -0.23
N ARG A 50 -1.53 0.40 0.55
CA ARG A 50 -0.86 0.77 1.80
C ARG A 50 -0.94 -0.41 2.77
N GLN A 51 0.12 -0.63 3.55
CA GLN A 51 0.17 -1.70 4.56
C GLN A 51 -1.10 -1.74 5.44
N GLY A 52 -1.57 -0.59 5.93
CA GLY A 52 -2.79 -0.53 6.73
C GLY A 52 -4.03 -1.02 5.99
N ASN A 53 -4.14 -0.78 4.69
CA ASN A 53 -5.27 -1.27 3.89
C ASN A 53 -5.18 -2.77 3.67
N ILE A 54 -3.98 -3.31 3.45
CA ILE A 54 -3.77 -4.76 3.28
C ILE A 54 -4.10 -5.51 4.57
N LEU A 55 -3.63 -5.01 5.71
CA LEU A 55 -3.83 -5.66 7.00
C LEU A 55 -5.28 -5.58 7.50
N ASN A 56 -6.07 -4.61 7.03
CA ASN A 56 -7.49 -4.46 7.35
C ASN A 56 -8.42 -4.98 6.26
N LEU A 57 -7.88 -5.63 5.21
CA LEU A 57 -8.68 -6.14 4.10
C LEU A 57 -9.65 -7.20 4.60
N ARG A 58 -10.93 -7.03 4.27
CA ARG A 58 -12.01 -7.94 4.66
C ARG A 58 -12.40 -8.89 3.53
N ARG A 59 -13.02 -10.01 3.89
CA ARG A 59 -13.41 -11.05 2.92
C ARG A 59 -14.44 -10.56 1.90
N ASP A 60 -15.35 -9.68 2.29
CA ASP A 60 -16.38 -9.05 1.45
C ASP A 60 -15.82 -8.05 0.44
N GLN A 61 -14.62 -7.52 0.70
CA GLN A 61 -13.90 -6.62 -0.21
C GLN A 61 -13.17 -7.36 -1.34
N VAL A 62 -13.09 -8.71 -1.29
CA VAL A 62 -12.34 -9.53 -2.25
C VAL A 62 -13.30 -10.38 -3.07
N ASN A 63 -13.38 -10.11 -4.36
CA ASN A 63 -14.12 -10.93 -5.31
C ASN A 63 -13.17 -11.79 -6.15
N LEU A 64 -13.05 -13.07 -5.81
CA LEU A 64 -12.16 -14.00 -6.52
C LEU A 64 -12.71 -14.43 -7.88
N VAL A 65 -14.03 -14.31 -8.13
CA VAL A 65 -14.64 -14.63 -9.42
C VAL A 65 -14.37 -13.51 -10.43
N ALA A 66 -14.58 -12.26 -10.00
CA ALA A 66 -14.26 -11.08 -10.80
C ALA A 66 -12.77 -10.72 -10.76
N GLN A 67 -11.98 -11.39 -9.92
CA GLN A 67 -10.58 -11.10 -9.65
C GLN A 67 -10.38 -9.62 -9.30
N THR A 68 -11.11 -9.11 -8.31
CA THR A 68 -11.00 -7.71 -7.87
C THR A 68 -10.96 -7.55 -6.35
N ILE A 69 -10.31 -6.48 -5.91
CA ILE A 69 -10.40 -5.92 -4.57
C ILE A 69 -11.14 -4.58 -4.67
N SER A 70 -12.18 -4.40 -3.86
CA SER A 70 -12.96 -3.16 -3.78
C SER A 70 -12.86 -2.58 -2.37
N ILE A 71 -12.35 -1.37 -2.24
CA ILE A 71 -12.21 -0.66 -0.96
C ILE A 71 -13.07 0.60 -1.03
N ASP A 72 -13.91 0.80 -0.02
CA ASP A 72 -14.78 1.97 0.09
C ASP A 72 -13.97 3.23 0.44
N GLY A 73 -14.40 4.38 -0.09
CA GLY A 73 -13.76 5.67 0.13
C GLY A 73 -13.71 6.08 1.60
N THR A 74 -14.63 5.61 2.44
CA THR A 74 -14.59 5.83 3.89
C THR A 74 -13.38 5.18 4.57
N GLU A 75 -12.77 4.17 3.94
CA GLU A 75 -11.61 3.45 4.44
C GLU A 75 -10.29 3.99 3.85
N ILE A 76 -10.36 4.97 2.94
CA ILE A 76 -9.20 5.56 2.26
C ILE A 76 -9.12 7.05 2.57
N LYS A 77 -7.90 7.53 2.86
CA LYS A 77 -7.65 8.95 3.19
C LYS A 77 -8.18 9.97 2.16
N ASN A 78 -8.36 9.54 0.90
CA ASN A 78 -8.81 10.41 -0.19
C ASN A 78 -10.34 10.46 -0.33
N GLY A 79 -11.10 9.61 0.37
CA GLY A 79 -12.56 9.58 0.28
C GLY A 79 -13.13 8.94 -0.99
N GLU A 80 -12.29 8.47 -1.91
CA GLU A 80 -12.71 7.87 -3.18
C GLU A 80 -12.63 6.35 -3.14
N ASN A 81 -13.65 5.69 -3.71
CA ASN A 81 -13.67 4.23 -3.84
C ASN A 81 -12.52 3.75 -4.74
N LEU A 82 -11.88 2.66 -4.35
CA LEU A 82 -10.77 2.06 -5.08
C LEU A 82 -11.13 0.64 -5.50
N ILE A 83 -11.02 0.34 -6.79
CA ILE A 83 -11.17 -1.02 -7.32
C ILE A 83 -9.85 -1.41 -7.98
N LEU A 84 -9.27 -2.52 -7.54
CA LEU A 84 -8.00 -3.05 -8.04
C LEU A 84 -8.21 -4.45 -8.62
N PRO A 85 -7.65 -4.77 -9.80
CA PRO A 85 -7.65 -6.13 -10.31
C PRO A 85 -6.67 -7.02 -9.52
N LEU A 86 -6.99 -8.31 -9.44
CA LEU A 86 -6.12 -9.38 -8.97
C LEU A 86 -5.53 -10.09 -10.19
N SER A 87 -4.21 -9.97 -10.37
CA SER A 87 -3.45 -10.52 -11.51
C SER A 87 -2.77 -11.84 -11.15
#